data_AF-A0AAD0YI26-F1
#
_entry.id   AF-A0AAD0YI26-F1
#
_cell.length_a   1.000
_cell.length_b   1.000
_cell.length_c   1.000
_cell.angle_alpha   90.00
_cell.angle_beta   90.00
_cell.angle_gamma   90.00
#
_symmetry.space_group_name_H-M   'P 1'
#
loop_
_entity.id
_entity.type
_entity.pdbx_description
1 polymer ?
#
loop_
_entity_poly.entity_id
_entity_poly.type
_entity_poly.pdbx_seq_one_letter_code
_entity_poly.pdbx_strand_id
1 'polypeptide(L)'
;MNTPLHTIFSWFQSGDFPTEAQFKATFSSFYHKDYPIPIANIEGLEDLSQLFAGADAFQGHLNDSNAHSGHLALLNAGNLTPTHVNSWKSKLGIVNSGTGIADLVSVDNSLMIDAGNNNIESNVSIFSEEFKDFTSSIVNVSFPIIQVLGVYDGGLRLNSGEYRILSPIRIELLAARKNTLSEFFPNNIEIQYTHLKTDL
;
A
#
# COMPACT_ATOMS: atom_id res chain seq x y z
N MET A 1 59.11 -9.49 10.00
CA MET A 1 59.16 -8.31 10.89
C MET A 1 59.93 -7.23 10.15
N ASN A 2 59.30 -6.09 9.88
CA ASN A 2 59.99 -4.95 9.27
C ASN A 2 60.78 -4.21 10.36
N THR A 3 61.93 -3.65 10.00
CA THR A 3 62.72 -2.84 10.93
C THR A 3 61.95 -1.56 11.26
N PRO A 4 61.79 -1.19 12.55
CA PRO A 4 61.15 0.08 12.92
C PRO A 4 61.84 1.29 12.28
N LEU A 5 61.06 2.27 11.83
CA LEU A 5 61.59 3.47 11.15
C LEU A 5 62.65 4.22 12.00
N HIS A 6 62.44 4.34 13.31
CA HIS A 6 63.40 5.01 14.20
C HIS A 6 64.75 4.27 14.25
N THR A 7 64.74 2.93 14.12
CA THR A 7 65.96 2.13 14.03
C THR A 7 66.66 2.37 12.70
N ILE A 8 65.92 2.44 11.59
CA ILE A 8 66.47 2.76 10.27
C ILE A 8 67.12 4.15 10.30
N PHE A 9 66.45 5.15 10.87
CA PHE A 9 66.99 6.52 10.95
C PHE A 9 68.30 6.61 11.74
N SER A 10 68.53 5.73 12.71
CA SER A 10 69.78 5.69 13.48
C SER A 10 71.00 5.31 12.63
N TRP A 11 70.81 4.60 11.51
CA TRP A 11 71.92 4.15 10.65
C TRP A 11 72.43 5.22 9.68
N PHE A 12 71.73 6.36 9.60
CA PHE A 12 72.01 7.45 8.65
C PHE A 12 72.21 8.79 9.36
N GLN A 13 72.62 8.78 10.63
CA GLN A 13 73.00 10.02 11.33
C GLN A 13 74.34 10.54 10.82
N SER A 14 74.62 11.83 11.07
CA SER A 14 75.88 12.44 10.64
C SER A 14 77.08 11.72 11.23
N GLY A 15 77.93 11.16 10.36
CA GLY A 15 79.12 10.40 10.74
C GLY A 15 78.92 8.89 10.79
N ASP A 16 77.68 8.41 10.70
CA ASP A 16 77.37 6.98 10.63
C ASP A 16 77.29 6.48 9.19
N PHE A 17 77.69 5.22 9.00
CA PHE A 17 77.60 4.52 7.72
C PHE A 17 76.90 3.18 7.93
N PRO A 18 75.79 2.91 7.21
CA PRO A 18 75.10 1.64 7.34
C PRO A 18 75.95 0.49 6.80
N THR A 19 75.90 -0.65 7.49
CA THR A 19 76.35 -1.94 6.94
C THR A 19 75.50 -2.34 5.74
N GLU A 20 75.98 -3.27 4.91
CA GLU A 20 75.21 -3.83 3.78
C GLU A 20 73.83 -4.38 4.23
N ALA A 21 73.80 -5.07 5.38
CA ALA A 21 72.57 -5.62 5.93
C ALA A 21 71.57 -4.51 6.33
N GLN A 22 72.06 -3.43 6.96
CA GLN A 22 71.25 -2.27 7.33
C GLN A 22 70.75 -1.50 6.09
N PHE A 23 71.60 -1.35 5.08
CA PHE A 23 71.22 -0.75 3.80
C PHE A 23 70.12 -1.57 3.12
N LYS A 24 70.27 -2.90 3.03
CA LYS A 24 69.26 -3.79 2.47
C LYS A 24 67.95 -3.76 3.26
N ALA A 25 68.02 -3.75 4.59
CA ALA A 25 66.84 -3.67 5.46
C ALA A 25 66.07 -2.36 5.28
N THR A 26 66.76 -1.26 4.99
CA THR A 26 66.15 0.05 4.69
C THR A 26 65.21 -0.05 3.50
N PHE A 27 65.70 -0.53 2.35
CA PHE A 27 64.89 -0.64 1.15
C PHE A 27 63.80 -1.72 1.24
N SER A 28 64.08 -2.81 1.97
CA SER A 28 63.11 -3.87 2.20
C SER A 28 61.94 -3.45 3.10
N SER A 29 62.04 -2.30 3.79
CA SER A 29 60.99 -1.77 4.65
C SER A 29 59.93 -0.97 3.90
N PHE A 30 60.18 -0.58 2.65
CA PHE A 30 59.22 0.11 1.79
C PHE A 30 58.46 -0.88 0.89
N TYR A 31 57.20 -0.58 0.58
CA TYR A 31 56.48 -1.30 -0.48
C TYR A 31 56.96 -0.82 -1.85
N HIS A 32 57.36 -1.75 -2.72
CA HIS A 32 57.65 -1.41 -4.11
C HIS A 32 56.38 -1.44 -4.95
N LYS A 33 56.28 -0.52 -5.92
CA LYS A 33 55.09 -0.36 -6.78
C LYS A 33 54.76 -1.57 -7.64
N ASP A 34 55.76 -2.41 -7.89
CA ASP A 34 55.60 -3.63 -8.69
C ASP A 34 55.07 -4.82 -7.88
N TYR A 35 54.94 -4.67 -6.55
CA TYR A 35 54.37 -5.71 -5.69
C TYR A 35 52.95 -5.36 -5.24
N PRO A 36 52.03 -6.34 -5.23
CA PRO A 36 50.69 -6.13 -4.69
C PRO A 36 50.77 -5.85 -3.18
N ILE A 37 49.91 -4.95 -2.71
CA ILE A 37 49.72 -4.71 -1.27
C ILE A 37 48.73 -5.78 -0.76
N PRO A 38 49.11 -6.62 0.22
CA PRO A 38 48.19 -7.59 0.79
C PRO A 38 47.02 -6.89 1.49
N ILE A 39 45.79 -7.31 1.20
CA ILE A 39 44.56 -6.78 1.83
C ILE A 39 44.64 -6.82 3.36
N ALA A 40 45.21 -7.89 3.91
CA ALA A 40 45.39 -8.07 5.36
C ALA A 40 46.28 -7.00 6.03
N ASN A 41 47.06 -6.25 5.24
CA ASN A 41 47.94 -5.19 5.74
C ASN A 41 47.34 -3.78 5.59
N ILE A 42 46.11 -3.66 5.09
CA ILE A 42 45.42 -2.38 4.90
C ILE A 42 44.50 -2.15 6.11
N GLU A 43 44.92 -1.27 7.00
CA GLU A 43 44.13 -0.88 8.18
C GLU A 43 42.75 -0.32 7.76
N GLY A 44 41.70 -0.77 8.44
CA GLY A 44 40.31 -0.33 8.22
C GLY A 44 39.64 -0.91 6.97
N LEU A 45 40.33 -1.67 6.12
CA LEU A 45 39.72 -2.28 4.94
C LEU A 45 38.70 -3.37 5.30
N GLU A 46 38.99 -4.15 6.34
CA GLU A 46 38.07 -5.16 6.86
C GLU A 46 36.80 -4.52 7.45
N ASP A 47 36.94 -3.43 8.21
CA ASP A 47 35.80 -2.70 8.76
C ASP A 47 34.90 -2.11 7.66
N LEU A 48 35.51 -1.52 6.62
CA LEU A 48 34.77 -1.02 5.46
C LEU A 48 34.00 -2.14 4.75
N SER A 49 34.59 -3.33 4.64
CA SER A 49 33.94 -4.46 3.97
C SER A 49 32.66 -4.91 4.68
N GLN A 50 32.56 -4.72 6.01
CA GLN A 50 31.38 -5.07 6.79
C GLN A 50 30.19 -4.12 6.57
N LEU A 51 30.41 -2.96 5.94
CA LEU A 51 29.34 -2.02 5.59
C LEU A 51 28.54 -2.45 4.34
N PHE A 52 29.06 -3.41 3.59
CA PHE A 52 28.46 -3.86 2.34
C PHE A 52 27.94 -5.29 2.46
N ALA A 53 26.81 -5.56 1.81
CA ALA A 53 26.38 -6.94 1.62
C ALA A 53 27.31 -7.64 0.61
N GLY A 54 27.70 -8.88 0.91
CA GLY A 54 28.40 -9.72 -0.06
C GLY A 54 27.55 -9.97 -1.31
N ALA A 55 28.20 -10.26 -2.44
CA ALA A 55 27.51 -10.46 -3.72
C ALA A 55 26.40 -11.53 -3.64
N ASP A 56 26.66 -12.65 -2.99
CA ASP A 56 25.68 -13.73 -2.83
C ASP A 56 24.50 -13.32 -1.94
N ALA A 57 24.75 -12.57 -0.87
CA ALA A 57 23.70 -12.06 0.01
C ALA A 57 22.81 -11.05 -0.72
N PHE A 58 23.41 -10.15 -1.51
CA PHE A 58 22.69 -9.20 -2.34
C PHE A 58 21.86 -9.91 -3.41
N GLN A 59 22.45 -10.89 -4.12
CA GLN A 59 21.74 -11.62 -5.17
C GLN A 59 20.60 -12.48 -4.60
N GLY A 60 20.78 -13.05 -3.41
CA GLY A 60 19.74 -13.75 -2.67
C GLY A 60 18.58 -12.82 -2.33
N HIS A 61 18.87 -11.62 -1.83
CA HIS A 61 17.87 -10.61 -1.51
C HIS A 61 17.04 -10.18 -2.73
N LEU A 62 17.67 -9.97 -3.90
CA LEU A 62 16.96 -9.58 -5.12
C LEU A 62 15.93 -10.61 -5.60
N ASN A 63 16.18 -11.89 -5.35
CA ASN A 63 15.32 -12.99 -5.82
C ASN A 63 14.38 -13.52 -4.73
N ASP A 64 14.48 -13.01 -3.50
CA ASP A 64 13.60 -13.39 -2.41
C ASP A 64 12.31 -12.55 -2.45
N SER A 65 11.22 -13.18 -2.86
CA SER A 65 9.89 -12.55 -2.90
C SER A 65 9.41 -12.07 -1.53
N ASN A 66 10.01 -12.56 -0.43
CA ASN A 66 9.66 -12.21 0.93
C ASN A 66 10.65 -11.23 1.59
N ALA A 67 11.67 -10.76 0.88
CA ALA A 67 12.72 -9.88 1.39
C ALA A 67 12.22 -8.64 2.14
N HIS A 68 11.04 -8.14 1.76
CA HIS A 68 10.41 -6.96 2.35
C HIS A 68 9.03 -7.24 2.96
N SER A 69 8.65 -8.51 3.14
CA SER A 69 7.31 -8.91 3.63
C SER A 69 6.95 -8.36 5.02
N GLY A 70 7.93 -7.93 5.82
CA GLY A 70 7.67 -7.27 7.12
C GLY A 70 7.27 -5.79 7.01
N HIS A 71 7.51 -5.14 5.88
CA HIS A 71 7.31 -3.70 5.69
C HIS A 71 6.42 -3.36 4.48
N LEU A 72 6.42 -4.22 3.46
CA LEU A 72 5.65 -4.08 2.24
C LEU A 72 4.64 -5.21 2.12
N ALA A 73 3.50 -4.94 1.49
CA ALA A 73 2.55 -5.99 1.15
C ALA A 73 3.05 -6.82 -0.02
N LEU A 74 2.87 -8.14 0.08
CA LEU A 74 3.05 -9.05 -1.04
C LEU A 74 2.00 -8.77 -2.11
N LEU A 75 2.29 -9.15 -3.37
CA LEU A 75 1.36 -8.98 -4.49
C LEU A 75 0.00 -9.66 -4.25
N ASN A 76 0.00 -10.79 -3.55
CA ASN A 76 -1.22 -11.51 -3.17
C ASN A 76 -1.79 -11.09 -1.80
N ALA A 77 -1.21 -10.06 -1.16
CA ALA A 77 -1.56 -9.59 0.18
C ALA A 77 -1.50 -10.65 1.30
N GLY A 78 -0.87 -11.80 1.07
CA GLY A 78 -0.88 -12.93 2.02
C GLY A 78 -0.17 -12.65 3.35
N ASN A 79 0.66 -11.61 3.41
CA ASN A 79 1.36 -11.16 4.61
C ASN A 79 0.59 -10.09 5.42
N LEU A 80 -0.62 -9.71 5.00
CA LEU A 80 -1.41 -8.70 5.71
C LEU A 80 -2.22 -9.32 6.84
N THR A 81 -2.18 -8.66 8.01
CA THR A 81 -3.05 -9.00 9.14
C THR A 81 -4.39 -8.26 9.01
N PRO A 82 -5.43 -8.69 9.74
CA PRO A 82 -6.69 -7.94 9.80
C PRO A 82 -6.51 -6.47 10.21
N THR A 83 -5.54 -6.17 11.07
CA THR A 83 -5.19 -4.79 11.47
C THR A 83 -4.68 -3.96 10.30
N HIS A 84 -3.79 -4.51 9.47
CA HIS A 84 -3.29 -3.84 8.26
C HIS A 84 -4.43 -3.54 7.30
N VAL A 85 -5.28 -4.53 7.05
CA VAL A 85 -6.45 -4.41 6.17
C VAL A 85 -7.38 -3.31 6.66
N ASN A 86 -7.72 -3.27 7.96
CA ASN A 86 -8.60 -2.24 8.53
C ASN A 86 -8.00 -0.83 8.45
N SER A 87 -6.69 -0.70 8.70
CA SER A 87 -6.00 0.59 8.58
C SER A 87 -6.05 1.11 7.15
N TRP A 88 -5.80 0.25 6.17
CA TRP A 88 -5.89 0.61 4.75
C TRP A 88 -7.31 0.95 4.33
N LYS A 89 -8.31 0.17 4.76
CA LYS A 89 -9.72 0.50 4.52
C LYS A 89 -10.05 1.91 5.00
N SER A 90 -9.64 2.25 6.23
CA SER A 90 -9.82 3.60 6.78
C SER A 90 -9.12 4.69 5.95
N LYS A 91 -7.86 4.47 5.54
CA LYS A 91 -7.09 5.43 4.75
C LYS A 91 -7.63 5.64 3.34
N LEU A 92 -8.14 4.59 2.72
CA LEU A 92 -8.74 4.62 1.39
C LEU A 92 -10.20 5.11 1.42
N GLY A 93 -10.76 5.42 2.60
CA GLY A 93 -12.17 5.78 2.73
C GLY A 93 -13.12 4.61 2.47
N ILE A 94 -12.62 3.37 2.47
CA ILE A 94 -13.45 2.16 2.39
C ILE A 94 -14.06 1.97 3.78
N VAL A 95 -15.29 2.43 3.93
CA VAL A 95 -16.05 2.28 5.16
C VAL A 95 -16.49 0.82 5.29
N ASN A 96 -15.66 0.00 5.96
CA ASN A 96 -16.13 -1.24 6.56
C ASN A 96 -16.97 -0.82 7.76
N SER A 97 -18.23 -0.55 7.50
CA SER A 97 -19.09 -0.03 8.53
C SER A 97 -19.47 -1.17 9.45
N GLY A 98 -18.68 -1.31 10.52
CA GLY A 98 -18.86 -2.24 11.63
C GLY A 98 -20.12 -1.99 12.46
N THR A 99 -21.21 -1.58 11.82
CA THR A 99 -22.55 -1.39 12.36
C THR A 99 -23.55 -1.83 11.30
N GLY A 100 -23.52 -3.11 10.90
CA GLY A 100 -24.59 -3.77 10.12
C GLY A 100 -25.15 -2.96 8.95
N ILE A 101 -24.30 -2.27 8.21
CA ILE A 101 -24.67 -1.75 6.90
C ILE A 101 -23.96 -2.63 5.87
N ALA A 102 -24.82 -3.19 5.01
CA ALA A 102 -24.57 -4.08 3.91
C ALA A 102 -23.22 -3.89 3.22
N ASP A 103 -22.60 -5.00 2.79
CA ASP A 103 -21.64 -4.97 1.70
C ASP A 103 -22.28 -4.23 0.52
N LEU A 104 -21.84 -2.98 0.31
CA LEU A 104 -22.28 -2.13 -0.78
C LEU A 104 -21.64 -2.66 -2.07
N VAL A 105 -22.45 -3.24 -2.96
CA VAL A 105 -22.04 -3.45 -4.34
C VAL A 105 -22.76 -2.41 -5.17
N SER A 106 -22.16 -1.22 -5.31
CA SER A 106 -22.61 -0.28 -6.33
C SER A 106 -22.07 -0.75 -7.68
N VAL A 107 -22.98 -1.02 -8.61
CA VAL A 107 -22.61 -1.29 -10.00
C VAL A 107 -23.08 -0.08 -10.80
N ASP A 108 -22.12 0.66 -11.35
CA ASP A 108 -22.40 1.68 -12.34
C ASP A 108 -22.89 1.00 -13.63
N ASN A 109 -24.22 0.83 -13.73
CA ASN A 109 -24.88 0.45 -14.97
C ASN A 109 -25.27 1.71 -15.76
N SER A 110 -24.32 2.64 -15.95
CA SER A 110 -24.48 3.78 -16.86
C SER A 110 -24.98 3.30 -18.22
N LEU A 111 -26.30 3.36 -18.42
CA LEU A 111 -26.91 3.29 -19.73
C LEU A 111 -26.47 4.56 -20.46
N MET A 112 -25.57 4.39 -21.42
CA MET A 112 -25.17 5.45 -22.35
C MET A 112 -26.41 5.87 -23.16
N ILE A 113 -27.20 6.81 -22.65
CA ILE A 113 -28.16 7.54 -23.47
C ILE A 113 -27.37 8.71 -24.07
N ASP A 114 -26.68 8.44 -25.18
CA ASP A 114 -26.11 9.50 -26.01
C ASP A 114 -27.26 10.30 -26.66
N ALA A 115 -27.85 11.20 -25.88
CA ALA A 115 -28.66 12.27 -26.42
C ALA A 115 -27.68 13.34 -26.90
N GLY A 116 -27.37 13.31 -28.21
CA GLY A 116 -26.42 14.20 -28.90
C GLY A 116 -26.81 15.69 -28.92
N ASN A 117 -27.30 16.22 -27.82
CA ASN A 117 -27.87 17.56 -27.72
C ASN A 117 -27.81 18.10 -26.29
N ASN A 118 -26.60 18.28 -25.73
CA ASN A 118 -26.22 19.11 -24.56
C ASN A 118 -27.33 19.37 -23.53
N ASN A 119 -28.13 18.36 -23.22
CA ASN A 119 -29.19 18.45 -22.25
C ASN A 119 -28.60 18.00 -20.91
N ILE A 120 -29.27 18.35 -19.82
CA ILE A 120 -28.86 17.99 -18.46
C ILE A 120 -28.68 16.47 -18.30
N GLU A 121 -29.21 15.66 -19.22
CA GLU A 121 -29.11 14.19 -19.26
C GLU A 121 -27.69 13.69 -19.61
N SER A 122 -26.81 14.50 -20.22
CA SER A 122 -25.42 14.07 -20.49
C SER A 122 -24.52 14.06 -19.25
N ASN A 123 -24.90 14.76 -18.17
CA ASN A 123 -24.14 14.85 -16.92
C ASN A 123 -24.74 14.01 -15.79
N VAL A 124 -25.74 13.18 -16.09
CA VAL A 124 -26.49 12.42 -15.10
C VAL A 124 -26.48 10.96 -15.49
N SER A 125 -25.81 10.11 -14.71
CA SER A 125 -25.85 8.66 -14.92
C SER A 125 -26.81 7.97 -13.94
N ILE A 126 -27.33 6.83 -14.38
CA ILE A 126 -28.24 5.97 -13.62
C ILE A 126 -27.41 4.89 -12.93
N PHE A 127 -27.60 4.74 -11.63
CA PHE A 127 -26.91 3.76 -10.80
C PHE A 127 -27.92 2.80 -10.21
N SER A 128 -27.50 1.55 -10.06
CA SER A 128 -28.17 0.57 -9.22
C SER A 128 -27.22 0.15 -8.11
N GLU A 129 -27.69 0.26 -6.87
CA GLU A 129 -26.96 -0.21 -5.69
C GLU A 129 -27.75 -1.31 -5.02
N GLU A 130 -27.14 -2.49 -4.89
CA GLU A 130 -27.66 -3.59 -4.11
C GLU A 130 -27.09 -3.55 -2.69
N PHE A 131 -27.97 -3.78 -1.73
CA PHE A 131 -27.69 -3.82 -0.31
C PHE A 131 -28.26 -5.13 0.24
N LYS A 132 -27.46 -5.87 1.01
CA LYS A 132 -27.81 -7.19 1.60
C LYS A 132 -27.59 -7.19 3.11
N ASP A 133 -28.26 -8.08 3.83
CA ASP A 133 -28.03 -8.31 5.28
C ASP A 133 -28.20 -7.06 6.17
N PHE A 134 -29.31 -6.34 6.02
CA PHE A 134 -29.58 -5.10 6.74
C PHE A 134 -29.84 -5.37 8.22
N THR A 135 -29.30 -4.50 9.07
CA THR A 135 -29.71 -4.39 10.48
C THR A 135 -30.25 -2.99 10.81
N SER A 136 -30.50 -2.18 9.77
CA SER A 136 -30.91 -0.77 9.85
C SER A 136 -32.02 -0.49 8.86
N SER A 137 -32.97 0.37 9.22
CA SER A 137 -33.98 0.91 8.29
C SER A 137 -33.41 2.00 7.40
N ILE A 138 -32.20 2.49 7.65
CA ILE A 138 -31.56 3.53 6.86
C ILE A 138 -30.51 2.91 5.94
N VAL A 139 -30.64 3.23 4.65
CA VAL A 139 -29.71 2.89 3.59
C VAL A 139 -28.96 4.15 3.17
N ASN A 140 -27.62 4.06 3.06
CA ASN A 140 -26.78 5.14 2.56
C ASN A 140 -26.30 4.76 1.17
N VAL A 141 -26.60 5.57 0.16
CA VAL A 141 -26.08 5.34 -1.20
C VAL A 141 -24.69 5.94 -1.37
N SER A 142 -23.92 5.46 -2.35
CA SER A 142 -22.52 5.88 -2.53
C SER A 142 -22.36 7.32 -3.02
N PHE A 143 -23.40 7.91 -3.62
CA PHE A 143 -23.33 9.24 -4.24
C PHE A 143 -24.53 10.14 -3.93
N PRO A 144 -24.37 11.48 -3.99
CA PRO A 144 -25.49 12.41 -3.88
C PRO A 144 -26.58 12.14 -4.91
N ILE A 145 -27.77 11.80 -4.42
CA ILE A 145 -28.94 11.50 -5.24
C ILE A 145 -29.53 12.80 -5.78
N ILE A 146 -29.68 12.88 -7.10
CA ILE A 146 -30.53 13.86 -7.77
C ILE A 146 -31.98 13.37 -7.74
N GLN A 147 -32.21 12.13 -8.18
CA GLN A 147 -33.55 11.53 -8.24
C GLN A 147 -33.50 10.04 -7.92
N VAL A 148 -34.46 9.54 -7.14
CA VAL A 148 -34.70 8.10 -6.96
C VAL A 148 -35.71 7.64 -8.02
N LEU A 149 -35.33 6.66 -8.83
CA LEU A 149 -36.16 6.05 -9.88
C LEU A 149 -37.02 4.91 -9.29
N GLY A 150 -36.42 4.12 -8.39
CA GLY A 150 -37.10 3.03 -7.71
C GLY A 150 -36.32 2.48 -6.54
N VAL A 151 -37.04 1.96 -5.56
CA VAL A 151 -36.51 1.15 -4.47
C VAL A 151 -37.19 -0.22 -4.59
N TYR A 152 -36.43 -1.30 -4.52
CA TYR A 152 -36.93 -2.66 -4.70
C TYR A 152 -36.52 -3.54 -3.53
N ASP A 153 -37.39 -4.45 -3.12
CA ASP A 153 -37.09 -5.52 -2.16
C ASP A 153 -37.22 -6.87 -2.87
N GLY A 154 -36.11 -7.60 -2.99
CA GLY A 154 -36.09 -8.88 -3.71
C GLY A 154 -36.58 -8.77 -5.17
N GLY A 155 -36.35 -7.63 -5.83
CA GLY A 155 -36.79 -7.31 -7.19
C GLY A 155 -38.22 -6.76 -7.31
N LEU A 156 -38.97 -6.62 -6.22
CA LEU A 156 -40.31 -6.02 -6.22
C LEU A 156 -40.24 -4.54 -5.85
N ARG A 157 -40.80 -3.68 -6.70
CA ARG A 157 -40.80 -2.22 -6.47
C ARG A 157 -41.65 -1.85 -5.25
N LEU A 158 -41.05 -1.09 -4.34
CA LEU A 158 -41.72 -0.49 -3.19
C LEU A 158 -42.55 0.72 -3.61
N ASN A 159 -43.65 0.95 -2.90
CA ASN A 159 -44.53 2.10 -3.06
C ASN A 159 -43.98 3.33 -2.32
N SER A 160 -44.44 4.53 -2.70
CA SER A 160 -43.98 5.79 -2.13
C SER A 160 -44.22 5.96 -0.61
N GLY A 161 -45.07 5.14 0.01
CA GLY A 161 -45.29 5.12 1.46
C GLY A 161 -44.39 4.16 2.23
N GLU A 162 -43.63 3.32 1.52
CA GLU A 162 -42.80 2.25 2.07
C GLU A 162 -41.32 2.68 2.21
N TYR A 163 -40.99 3.89 1.73
CA TYR A 163 -39.67 4.50 1.93
C TYR A 163 -39.77 6.03 1.95
N ARG A 164 -38.78 6.67 2.55
CA ARG A 164 -38.60 8.12 2.61
C ARG A 164 -37.20 8.48 2.13
N ILE A 165 -37.11 9.45 1.23
CA ILE A 165 -35.84 9.96 0.74
C ILE A 165 -35.33 11.00 1.73
N LEU A 166 -34.16 10.74 2.29
CA LEU A 166 -33.43 11.61 3.20
C LEU A 166 -32.18 12.14 2.47
N SER A 167 -32.40 13.08 1.55
CA SER A 167 -31.35 13.73 0.74
C SER A 167 -30.16 14.23 1.60
N PRO A 168 -28.91 14.23 1.09
CA PRO A 168 -28.52 13.90 -0.29
C PRO A 168 -28.12 12.44 -0.54
N ILE A 169 -27.92 11.62 0.50
CA ILE A 169 -27.35 10.25 0.33
C ILE A 169 -28.08 9.17 1.12
N ARG A 170 -29.26 9.45 1.70
CA ARG A 170 -29.96 8.49 2.56
C ARG A 170 -31.36 8.18 2.07
N ILE A 171 -31.77 6.93 2.25
CA ILE A 171 -33.15 6.47 2.08
C ILE A 171 -33.53 5.69 3.34
N GLU A 172 -34.63 6.08 3.96
CA GLU A 172 -35.23 5.39 5.11
C GLU A 172 -36.32 4.46 4.61
N LEU A 173 -36.19 3.17 4.88
CA LEU A 173 -37.23 2.17 4.63
C LEU A 173 -38.26 2.26 5.74
N LEU A 174 -39.49 2.55 5.36
CA LEU A 174 -40.62 2.62 6.27
C LEU A 174 -41.23 1.21 6.32
N ALA A 175 -41.38 0.64 7.51
CA ALA A 175 -41.86 -0.72 7.72
C ALA A 175 -43.26 -0.91 7.09
N ALA A 176 -43.29 -1.29 5.83
CA ALA A 176 -44.51 -1.49 5.08
C ALA A 176 -44.42 -2.88 4.45
N ARG A 177 -44.86 -3.85 5.26
CA ARG A 177 -45.43 -5.17 4.95
C ARG A 177 -44.98 -6.20 5.98
N LYS A 178 -45.46 -6.08 7.22
CA LYS A 178 -45.92 -7.20 8.09
C LYS A 178 -46.16 -6.68 9.50
N ASN A 179 -47.20 -7.21 10.14
CA ASN A 179 -47.79 -6.72 11.39
C ASN A 179 -46.96 -6.96 12.67
N THR A 180 -45.65 -7.23 12.58
CA THR A 180 -44.81 -7.55 13.74
C THR A 180 -43.37 -7.03 13.57
N LEU A 181 -42.93 -6.23 14.54
CA LEU A 181 -41.63 -5.52 14.58
C LEU A 181 -40.39 -6.42 14.67
N SER A 182 -40.53 -7.74 14.78
CA SER A 182 -39.42 -8.66 15.06
C SER A 182 -38.85 -9.43 13.87
N GLU A 183 -39.35 -9.22 12.65
CA GLU A 183 -38.94 -10.01 11.46
C GLU A 183 -38.63 -9.19 10.19
N PHE A 184 -38.43 -7.87 10.30
CA PHE A 184 -38.38 -7.04 9.10
C PHE A 184 -37.02 -6.37 8.88
N PHE A 185 -36.11 -7.14 8.30
CA PHE A 185 -35.07 -6.56 7.45
C PHE A 185 -35.20 -7.21 6.06
N PRO A 186 -35.45 -6.43 5.00
CA PRO A 186 -35.46 -6.96 3.63
C PRO A 186 -34.12 -7.63 3.37
N ASN A 187 -34.08 -8.79 2.73
CA ASN A 187 -32.81 -9.51 2.55
C ASN A 187 -31.94 -8.88 1.44
N ASN A 188 -32.57 -8.18 0.50
CA ASN A 188 -31.90 -7.55 -0.64
C ASN A 188 -32.68 -6.30 -1.08
N ILE A 189 -32.18 -5.10 -0.77
CA ILE A 189 -32.71 -3.85 -1.35
C ILE A 189 -31.88 -3.46 -2.53
N GLU A 190 -32.55 -3.13 -3.63
CA GLU A 190 -31.95 -2.48 -4.78
C GLU A 190 -32.47 -1.04 -4.85
N ILE A 191 -31.57 -0.08 -5.02
CA ILE A 191 -31.93 1.34 -5.19
C ILE A 191 -31.43 1.79 -6.55
N GLN A 192 -32.37 2.21 -7.39
CA GLN A 192 -32.08 2.83 -8.68
C GLN A 192 -32.23 4.34 -8.54
N TYR A 193 -31.16 5.07 -8.82
CA TYR A 193 -31.14 6.53 -8.68
C TYR A 193 -30.23 7.20 -9.71
N THR A 194 -30.35 8.51 -9.83
CA THR A 194 -29.48 9.34 -10.66
C THR A 194 -28.55 10.20 -9.80
N HIS A 195 -27.33 10.41 -10.27
CA HIS A 195 -26.36 11.32 -9.64
C HIS A 195 -25.61 12.14 -10.70
N LEU A 196 -24.94 13.22 -10.28
CA LEU A 196 -24.08 13.98 -11.18
C LEU A 196 -22.83 13.17 -11.49
N LYS A 197 -22.47 13.11 -12.77
CA LYS A 197 -21.18 12.59 -13.21
C LYS A 197 -20.08 13.43 -12.56
N THR A 198 -19.24 12.77 -11.75
CA THR A 198 -17.98 13.36 -11.32
C THR A 198 -16.99 13.17 -12.46
N ASP A 199 -16.49 14.27 -13.03
CA ASP A 199 -15.34 14.25 -13.93
C ASP A 199 -14.15 13.69 -13.15
N LEU A 200 -13.79 12.42 -13.40
CA LEU A 200 -12.54 11.80 -12.97
C LEU A 200 -11.47 12.03 -14.05
#